data_AF-A0A1I4V062-F1
#
_entry.id   AF-A0A1I4V062-F1
#
_cell.length_a   1.000
_cell.length_b   1.000
_cell.length_c   1.000
_cell.angle_alpha   90.00
_cell.angle_beta   90.00
_cell.angle_gamma   90.00
#
_symmetry.space_group_name_H-M   'P 1'
#
loop_
_entity.id
_entity.type
_entity.pdbx_description
1 polymer ?
#
loop_
_entity_poly.entity_id
_entity_poly.type
_entity_poly.pdbx_seq_one_letter_code
_entity_poly.pdbx_strand_id
1 'polypeptide(L)'
;MNLQPLKLLVLGAACAVAVGASAAEPYGLSHPNFQAAEDAAQAAINHIHGAQNVNGPTFGGHAGRAIELLQQAQSEIAIADQFHQGRRW
;
A
#
# COMPACT_ATOMS: atom_id res chain seq x y z
N MET A 1 -44.49 -29.97 20.82
CA MET A 1 -43.92 -30.38 22.12
C MET A 1 -43.08 -31.63 21.87
N ASN A 2 -41.75 -31.47 21.81
CA ASN A 2 -40.76 -31.94 22.81
C ASN A 2 -40.39 -33.43 22.58
N LEU A 3 -39.15 -33.93 22.47
CA LEU A 3 -37.82 -33.53 22.96
C LEU A 3 -36.71 -34.17 22.08
N GLN A 4 -35.53 -33.55 22.02
CA GLN A 4 -34.27 -34.19 21.59
C GLN A 4 -33.69 -35.10 22.70
N PRO A 5 -32.82 -36.06 22.35
CA PRO A 5 -31.48 -36.09 22.97
C PRO A 5 -30.40 -36.51 21.94
N LEU A 6 -29.29 -35.77 21.77
CA LEU A 6 -28.06 -35.76 22.58
C LEU A 6 -26.91 -36.49 21.85
N LYS A 7 -25.91 -35.68 21.45
CA LYS A 7 -24.48 -35.99 21.26
C LYS A 7 -24.08 -37.38 20.72
N LEU A 8 -23.49 -37.39 19.53
CA LEU A 8 -22.24 -38.13 19.24
C LEU A 8 -21.61 -37.48 17.98
N LEU A 9 -20.48 -36.78 18.15
CA LEU A 9 -19.14 -37.30 17.85
C LEU A 9 -18.74 -36.96 16.40
N VAL A 10 -18.19 -35.76 16.17
CA VAL A 10 -16.76 -35.54 15.88
C VAL A 10 -16.27 -36.45 14.74
N LEU A 11 -16.04 -35.88 13.54
CA LEU A 11 -14.83 -36.09 12.73
C LEU A 11 -14.95 -35.40 11.35
N GLY A 12 -13.94 -34.62 10.97
CA GLY A 12 -13.59 -34.30 9.58
C GLY A 12 -14.37 -33.14 8.96
N ALA A 13 -13.80 -32.06 8.45
CA ALA A 13 -12.43 -31.81 8.04
C ALA A 13 -12.10 -30.33 8.30
N ALA A 14 -11.05 -30.11 9.08
CA ALA A 14 -10.38 -28.83 9.16
C ALA A 14 -9.63 -28.60 7.83
N CYS A 15 -10.30 -28.02 6.84
CA CYS A 15 -9.60 -27.34 5.75
C CYS A 15 -9.19 -25.97 6.26
N ALA A 16 -8.15 -25.94 7.10
CA ALA A 16 -7.40 -24.73 7.36
C ALA A 16 -6.73 -24.35 6.04
N VAL A 17 -7.38 -23.49 5.26
CA VAL A 17 -6.75 -22.83 4.14
C VAL A 17 -5.72 -21.90 4.76
N ALA A 18 -4.47 -22.36 4.80
CA ALA A 18 -3.33 -21.50 5.07
C ALA A 18 -3.30 -20.46 3.94
N VAL A 19 -3.98 -19.33 4.15
CA VAL A 19 -3.73 -18.13 3.38
C VAL A 19 -2.30 -17.78 3.74
N GLY A 20 -1.36 -18.17 2.88
CA GLY A 20 0.01 -17.73 2.98
C GLY A 20 -0.04 -16.21 2.95
N ALA A 21 0.11 -15.59 4.11
CA ALA A 21 0.51 -14.21 4.19
C ALA A 21 1.91 -14.21 3.58
N SER A 22 2.01 -13.93 2.28
CA SER A 22 3.22 -13.36 1.73
C SER A 22 3.44 -12.11 2.55
N ALA A 23 4.33 -12.19 3.53
CA ALA A 23 4.92 -11.01 4.12
C ALA A 23 5.45 -10.23 2.92
N ALA A 24 4.74 -9.16 2.55
CA ALA A 24 5.31 -8.18 1.68
C ALA A 24 6.47 -7.63 2.50
N GLU A 25 7.65 -8.22 2.30
CA GLU A 25 8.92 -7.59 2.68
C GLU A 25 8.76 -6.14 2.26
N PRO A 26 8.89 -5.16 3.18
CA PRO A 26 8.81 -3.77 2.81
C PRO A 26 9.87 -3.59 1.75
N TYR A 27 9.45 -3.51 0.50
CA TYR A 27 10.35 -3.55 -0.64
C TYR A 27 11.00 -2.18 -0.69
N GLY A 28 12.01 -1.98 0.15
CA GLY A 28 12.88 -0.82 0.06
C GLY A 28 13.46 -0.80 -1.34
N LEU A 29 13.49 0.38 -1.94
CA LEU A 29 14.12 0.54 -3.25
C LEU A 29 15.59 0.15 -3.11
N SER A 30 16.11 -0.64 -4.04
CA SER A 30 17.49 -1.13 -3.90
C SER A 30 18.53 -0.06 -4.21
N HIS A 31 18.12 1.04 -4.83
CA HIS A 31 18.98 2.20 -5.07
C HIS A 31 18.70 3.32 -4.04
N PRO A 32 19.70 3.75 -3.25
CA PRO A 32 19.48 4.72 -2.17
C PRO A 32 19.03 6.10 -2.67
N ASN A 33 19.43 6.50 -3.88
CA ASN A 33 18.95 7.76 -4.47
C ASN A 33 17.48 7.69 -4.89
N PHE A 34 16.99 6.51 -5.29
CA PHE A 34 15.57 6.30 -5.58
C PHE A 34 14.76 6.26 -4.29
N GLN A 35 15.27 5.63 -3.23
CA GLN A 35 14.64 5.70 -1.89
C GLN A 35 14.52 7.15 -1.41
N ALA A 36 15.60 7.93 -1.50
CA ALA A 36 15.58 9.35 -1.11
C ALA A 36 14.58 10.18 -1.94
N ALA A 37 14.40 9.84 -3.22
CA ALA A 37 13.43 10.52 -4.08
C ALA A 37 11.98 10.18 -3.69
N GLU A 38 11.69 8.92 -3.37
CA GLU A 38 10.41 8.46 -2.80
C GLU A 38 10.10 9.21 -1.49
N ASP A 39 11.04 9.22 -0.55
CA ASP A 39 10.89 9.87 0.75
C ASP A 39 10.61 11.37 0.59
N ALA A 40 11.32 12.04 -0.34
CA ALA A 40 11.11 13.45 -0.64
C ALA A 40 9.74 13.72 -1.28
N ALA A 41 9.28 12.84 -2.19
CA ALA A 41 7.95 12.95 -2.79
C ALA A 41 6.85 12.77 -1.74
N GLN A 42 7.00 11.79 -0.83
CA GLN A 42 6.05 11.57 0.26
C GLN A 42 6.04 12.74 1.25
N ALA A 43 7.20 13.32 1.57
CA ALA A 43 7.28 14.53 2.38
C ALA A 43 6.54 15.71 1.73
N ALA A 44 6.71 15.90 0.41
CA ALA A 44 6.00 16.94 -0.33
C ALA A 44 4.47 16.74 -0.29
N ILE A 45 3.97 15.52 -0.48
CA ILE A 45 2.54 15.19 -0.33
C ILE A 45 2.04 15.55 1.06
N ASN A 46 2.78 15.18 2.11
CA ASN A 46 2.40 15.49 3.48
C ASN A 46 2.31 17.00 3.72
N HIS A 47 3.23 17.79 3.16
CA HIS A 47 3.17 19.25 3.23
C HIS A 47 1.95 19.84 2.50
N ILE A 48 1.60 19.31 1.32
CA ILE A 48 0.42 19.76 0.58
C ILE A 48 -0.86 19.43 1.36
N HIS A 49 -0.98 18.23 1.91
CA HIS A 49 -2.09 17.88 2.80
C HIS A 49 -2.14 18.78 4.03
N GLY A 50 -0.99 19.10 4.64
CA GLY A 50 -0.91 20.07 5.74
C GLY A 50 -1.48 21.43 5.34
N ALA A 51 -1.13 21.93 4.16
CA ALA A 51 -1.67 23.18 3.64
C ALA A 51 -3.19 23.11 3.40
N GLN A 52 -3.70 22.00 2.85
CA GLN A 52 -5.14 21.77 2.65
C GLN A 52 -5.92 21.65 3.95
N ASN A 53 -5.35 21.03 4.98
CA ASN A 53 -5.99 20.89 6.28
C ASN A 53 -6.17 22.24 6.98
N VAL A 54 -5.23 23.17 6.79
CA VAL A 54 -5.27 24.51 7.42
C VAL A 54 -6.09 25.51 6.61
N ASN A 55 -5.99 25.47 5.27
CA ASN A 55 -6.52 26.52 4.39
C ASN A 55 -7.73 26.09 3.56
N GLY A 56 -8.15 24.84 3.69
CA GLY A 56 -9.19 24.23 2.86
C GLY A 56 -8.63 23.59 1.59
N PRO A 57 -9.45 22.77 0.90
CA PRO A 57 -8.98 21.87 -0.15
C PRO A 57 -8.66 22.59 -1.47
N THR A 58 -9.17 23.81 -1.67
CA THR A 58 -9.55 24.25 -3.00
C THR A 58 -8.46 24.84 -3.84
N PHE A 59 -7.28 25.24 -3.32
CA PHE A 59 -6.06 25.78 -4.00
C PHE A 59 -6.07 25.82 -5.57
N GLY A 60 -7.07 26.43 -6.19
CA GLY A 60 -7.42 26.21 -7.61
C GLY A 60 -7.49 24.75 -8.11
N GLY A 61 -7.59 23.73 -7.25
CA GLY A 61 -7.43 22.32 -7.61
C GLY A 61 -5.98 21.89 -7.85
N HIS A 62 -5.01 22.82 -7.79
CA HIS A 62 -3.61 22.54 -8.04
C HIS A 62 -2.96 21.71 -6.94
N ALA A 63 -3.40 21.85 -5.68
CA ALA A 63 -2.93 21.00 -4.58
C ALA A 63 -3.24 19.51 -4.84
N GLY A 64 -4.46 19.19 -5.26
CA GLY A 64 -4.84 17.83 -5.63
C GLY A 64 -4.02 17.30 -6.80
N ARG A 65 -3.92 18.10 -7.89
CA ARG A 65 -3.10 17.73 -9.06
C ARG A 65 -1.62 17.52 -8.71
N ALA A 66 -1.06 18.31 -7.81
CA ALA A 66 0.31 18.14 -7.36
C ALA A 66 0.51 16.82 -6.63
N ILE A 67 -0.43 16.42 -5.76
CA ILE A 67 -0.41 15.12 -5.08
C ILE A 67 -0.47 13.98 -6.11
N GLU A 68 -1.38 14.04 -7.09
CA GLU A 68 -1.50 13.02 -8.14
C GLU A 68 -0.19 12.86 -8.93
N LEU A 69 0.46 13.96 -9.30
CA LEU A 69 1.74 13.92 -10.02
C LEU A 69 2.87 13.34 -9.16
N LEU A 70 2.90 13.65 -7.86
CA LEU A 70 3.88 13.08 -6.92
C LEU A 70 3.66 11.58 -6.71
N GLN A 71 2.42 11.11 -6.71
CA GLN A 71 2.09 9.68 -6.64
C GLN A 71 2.47 8.94 -7.93
N GLN A 72 2.31 9.58 -9.10
CA GLN A 72 2.81 9.05 -10.37
C GLN A 72 4.34 8.98 -10.37
N ALA A 73 5.02 10.01 -9.88
CA ALA A 73 6.48 10.01 -9.77
C ALA A 73 6.99 8.87 -8.86
N GLN A 74 6.37 8.67 -7.69
CA GLN A 74 6.63 7.54 -6.79
C GLN A 74 6.51 6.19 -7.52
N SER A 75 5.43 6.01 -8.27
CA SER A 75 5.21 4.80 -9.07
C SER A 75 6.31 4.58 -10.11
N GLU A 76 6.71 5.61 -10.84
CA GLU A 76 7.78 5.54 -11.84
C GLU A 76 9.16 5.28 -11.22
N ILE A 77 9.44 5.85 -10.05
CA ILE A 77 10.68 5.56 -9.30
C ILE A 77 10.75 4.07 -8.95
N ALA A 78 9.67 3.50 -8.43
CA ALA A 78 9.59 2.08 -8.13
C ALA A 78 9.72 1.20 -9.39
N ILE A 79 9.14 1.63 -10.51
CA ILE A 79 9.28 0.95 -11.81
C ILE A 79 10.73 0.98 -12.28
N ALA A 80 11.40 2.13 -12.21
CA ALA A 80 12.78 2.28 -12.62
C ALA A 80 13.72 1.41 -11.79
N ASP A 81 13.51 1.34 -10.47
CA ASP A 81 14.24 0.45 -9.57
C ASP A 81 14.04 -1.03 -9.94
N GLN A 82 12.80 -1.45 -10.20
CA GLN A 82 12.46 -2.80 -10.63
C GLN A 82 13.05 -3.16 -12.00
N PHE A 83 12.99 -2.24 -12.96
CA PHE A 83 13.54 -2.44 -14.31
C PHE A 83 15.06 -2.62 -14.25
N HIS A 84 15.76 -1.78 -13.48
CA HIS A 84 17.20 -1.91 -13.29
C HIS A 84 17.58 -3.27 -12.68
N GLN A 85 16.76 -3.79 -11.77
CA GLN A 85 16.97 -5.10 -11.14
C GLN A 85 16.55 -6.28 -12.02
N GLY A 86 16.04 -6.05 -13.23
CA GLY A 86 15.49 -7.11 -14.08
C GLY A 86 14.25 -7.78 -13.49
N ARG A 87 13.49 -7.08 -12.64
CA ARG A 87 12.21 -7.57 -12.10
C ARG A 87 11.02 -7.17 -12.97
N ARG A 88 11.23 -6.27 -13.93
CA ARG A 88 10.21 -5.72 -14.82
C ARG A 88 10.84 -5.50 -16.20
N TRP A 89 10.12 -5.89 -17.26
CA TRP A 89 10.58 -5.91 -18.66
C TRP A 89 9.69 -5.06 -19.54
#